data_AF-A0A6M4H7L3-F1
#
_entry.id   AF-A0A6M4H7L3-F1
#
_cell.length_a   1.000
_cell.length_b   1.000
_cell.length_c   1.000
_cell.angle_alpha   90.00
_cell.angle_beta   90.00
_cell.angle_gamma   90.00
#
_symmetry.space_group_name_H-M   'P 1'
#
loop_
_entity.id
_entity.type
_entity.pdbx_description
1 polymer ?
#
loop_
_entity_poly.entity_id
_entity_poly.type
_entity_poly.pdbx_seq_one_letter_code
_entity_poly.pdbx_strand_id
1 'polypeptide(L)'
;MSLKDLASRIDALLPQTQCTKCGYAGCAPYADAIASGVADINQCPPGGDEGVEQLAALLGREVKPLNPDNGLYRPPQVAFIDEAICIGCMKCIDVCPVDAIVGATKLMHTVIAEWCTGCELCIPPCPVDCISLEPVDALPDADLSRDRFAFHNFRLQRDRDERAAKLAAYE
;
A
#
# COMPACT_ATOMS: atom_id res chain seq x y z
N MET A 1 17.59 -17.81 13.52
CA MET A 1 16.96 -16.67 12.81
C MET A 1 16.38 -15.74 13.86
N SER A 2 16.73 -14.46 13.84
CA SER A 2 16.13 -13.48 14.76
C SER A 2 14.69 -13.17 14.32
N LEU A 3 13.85 -12.67 15.24
CA LEU A 3 12.49 -12.23 14.89
C LEU A 3 12.50 -11.17 13.78
N LYS A 4 13.48 -10.25 13.83
CA LYS A 4 13.65 -9.20 12.83
C LYS A 4 14.01 -9.76 11.45
N ASP A 5 14.88 -10.77 11.40
CA ASP A 5 15.26 -11.46 10.16
C ASP A 5 14.06 -12.21 9.56
N LEU A 6 13.24 -12.85 10.39
CA LEU A 6 12.01 -13.50 9.94
C LEU A 6 10.99 -12.51 9.39
N ALA A 7 10.76 -11.39 10.08
CA ALA A 7 9.85 -10.34 9.61
C ALA A 7 10.29 -9.78 8.25
N SER A 8 11.58 -9.50 8.06
CA SER A 8 12.11 -9.06 6.76
C SER A 8 11.88 -10.09 5.64
N ARG A 9 12.02 -11.38 5.92
CA ARG A 9 11.74 -12.44 4.93
C ARG A 9 10.25 -12.56 4.60
N ILE A 10 9.38 -12.36 5.58
CA ILE A 10 7.92 -12.31 5.36
C ILE A 10 7.55 -11.09 4.53
N ASP A 11 8.05 -9.91 4.89
CA ASP A 11 7.79 -8.66 4.16
C ASP A 11 8.19 -8.77 2.68
N ALA A 12 9.32 -9.42 2.39
CA ALA A 12 9.78 -9.66 1.02
C ALA A 12 8.86 -10.58 0.18
N LEU A 13 8.00 -11.39 0.82
CA LEU A 13 7.00 -12.23 0.13
C LEU A 13 5.65 -11.52 -0.03
N LEU A 14 5.41 -10.44 0.71
CA LEU A 14 4.16 -9.70 0.60
C LEU A 14 4.11 -8.92 -0.73
N PRO A 15 2.91 -8.68 -1.30
CA PRO A 15 2.75 -8.02 -2.60
C PRO A 15 3.08 -6.52 -2.58
N GLN A 16 3.47 -5.97 -1.43
CA GLN A 16 3.88 -4.56 -1.26
C GLN A 16 2.86 -3.51 -1.74
N THR A 17 1.55 -3.87 -1.74
CA THR A 17 0.49 -2.94 -2.17
C THR A 17 0.21 -1.81 -1.19
N GLN A 18 0.57 -1.99 0.09
CA GLN A 18 0.33 -1.05 1.19
C GLN A 18 -1.14 -0.67 1.38
N CYS A 19 -2.07 -1.56 1.01
CA CYS A 19 -3.51 -1.29 0.97
C CYS A 19 -4.24 -1.36 2.32
N THR A 20 -3.55 -1.79 3.39
CA THR A 20 -4.08 -1.92 4.76
C THR A 20 -5.30 -2.84 4.95
N LYS A 21 -5.72 -3.61 3.92
CA LYS A 21 -6.86 -4.55 3.98
C LYS A 21 -6.70 -5.64 5.06
N CYS A 22 -5.47 -5.98 5.44
CA CYS A 22 -5.17 -6.90 6.54
C CYS A 22 -5.40 -6.30 7.95
N GLY A 23 -5.72 -5.00 8.05
CA GLY A 23 -5.89 -4.27 9.32
C GLY A 23 -4.61 -3.63 9.88
N TYR A 24 -3.48 -3.79 9.19
CA TYR A 24 -2.20 -3.19 9.56
C TYR A 24 -1.88 -1.95 8.70
N ALA A 25 -1.02 -1.06 9.22
CA ALA A 25 -0.67 0.20 8.56
C ALA A 25 0.14 0.05 7.25
N GLY A 26 0.60 -1.17 6.93
CA GLY A 26 1.37 -1.49 5.73
C GLY A 26 1.83 -2.95 5.76
N CYS A 27 2.65 -3.33 4.78
CA CYS A 27 3.14 -4.71 4.66
C CYS A 27 4.11 -5.08 5.80
N ALA A 28 5.07 -4.21 6.12
CA ALA A 28 6.05 -4.48 7.17
C ALA A 28 5.43 -4.71 8.57
N PRO A 29 4.46 -3.89 9.06
CA PRO A 29 3.80 -4.18 10.33
C PRO A 29 3.01 -5.50 10.34
N TYR A 30 2.42 -5.90 9.21
CA TYR A 30 1.79 -7.22 9.10
C TYR A 30 2.82 -8.35 9.15
N ALA A 31 3.97 -8.16 8.49
CA ALA A 31 5.09 -9.09 8.55
C ALA A 31 5.64 -9.28 9.97
N ASP A 32 5.80 -8.17 10.72
CA ASP A 32 6.18 -8.19 12.13
C ASP A 32 5.16 -8.95 12.99
N ALA A 33 3.87 -8.75 12.73
CA ALA A 33 2.79 -9.43 13.44
C ALA A 33 2.75 -10.94 13.15
N ILE A 34 3.01 -11.36 11.90
CA ILE A 34 3.16 -12.78 11.56
C ILE A 34 4.38 -13.39 12.25
N ALA A 35 5.52 -12.70 12.19
CA ALA A 35 6.80 -13.17 12.77
C ALA A 35 6.70 -13.36 14.29
N SER A 36 5.97 -12.47 14.97
CA SER A 36 5.71 -12.53 16.41
C SER A 36 4.56 -13.47 16.80
N GLY A 37 3.82 -14.02 15.83
CA GLY A 37 2.68 -14.92 16.08
C GLY A 37 1.39 -14.21 16.52
N VAL A 38 1.32 -12.88 16.36
CA VAL A 38 0.12 -12.08 16.66
C VAL A 38 -0.90 -12.15 15.52
N ALA A 39 -0.43 -12.21 14.27
CA ALA A 39 -1.27 -12.34 13.08
C ALA A 39 -1.19 -13.75 12.46
N ASP A 40 -2.27 -14.13 11.79
CA ASP A 40 -2.28 -15.32 10.93
C ASP A 40 -1.72 -14.99 9.54
N ILE A 41 -1.38 -16.01 8.75
CA ILE A 41 -0.71 -15.86 7.45
C ILE A 41 -1.66 -15.53 6.29
N ASN A 42 -2.96 -15.69 6.49
CA ASN A 42 -3.99 -15.65 5.45
C ASN A 42 -4.79 -14.34 5.39
N GLN A 43 -4.27 -13.23 5.91
CA GLN A 43 -5.02 -11.97 6.02
C GLN A 43 -4.76 -10.97 4.89
N CYS A 44 -4.00 -11.33 3.84
CA CYS A 44 -3.59 -10.41 2.77
C CYS A 44 -4.31 -10.72 1.44
N PRO A 45 -5.46 -10.08 1.14
CA PRO A 45 -6.20 -10.33 -0.09
C PRO A 45 -5.40 -10.13 -1.39
N PRO A 46 -4.56 -9.08 -1.53
CA PRO A 46 -3.76 -8.92 -2.74
C PRO A 46 -2.72 -10.02 -2.95
N GLY A 47 -2.29 -10.71 -1.89
CA GLY A 47 -1.40 -11.85 -1.99
C GLY A 47 -2.12 -13.12 -2.46
N GLY A 48 -3.44 -13.19 -2.32
CA GLY A 48 -4.24 -14.35 -2.69
C GLY A 48 -3.80 -15.62 -1.98
N ASP A 49 -4.27 -16.77 -2.47
CA ASP A 49 -3.90 -18.08 -1.91
C ASP A 49 -2.40 -18.38 -2.14
N GLU A 50 -1.83 -17.93 -3.27
CA GLU A 50 -0.40 -18.10 -3.57
C GLU A 50 0.49 -17.46 -2.51
N GLY A 51 0.17 -16.23 -2.08
CA GLY A 51 0.90 -15.56 -1.00
C GLY A 51 0.78 -16.33 0.33
N VAL A 52 -0.38 -16.93 0.62
CA VAL A 52 -0.55 -17.76 1.82
C VAL A 52 0.32 -19.02 1.76
N GLU A 53 0.38 -19.68 0.60
CA GLU A 53 1.23 -20.86 0.38
C GLU A 53 2.71 -20.54 0.57
N GLN A 54 3.18 -19.42 0.00
CA GLN A 54 4.58 -18.97 0.15
C GLN A 54 4.92 -18.68 1.62
N LEU A 55 4.02 -18.01 2.35
CA LEU A 55 4.19 -17.73 3.77
C LEU A 55 4.16 -19.01 4.62
N ALA A 56 3.24 -19.93 4.33
CA ALA A 56 3.15 -21.23 5.00
C ALA A 56 4.45 -22.03 4.82
N ALA A 57 4.98 -22.07 3.60
CA ALA A 57 6.23 -22.73 3.28
C ALA A 57 7.43 -22.09 4.01
N LEU A 58 7.50 -20.76 4.04
CA LEU A 58 8.55 -20.02 4.77
C LEU A 58 8.53 -20.33 6.28
N LEU A 59 7.33 -20.44 6.86
CA LEU A 59 7.12 -20.57 8.30
C LEU A 59 7.00 -22.01 8.79
N GLY A 60 6.92 -22.98 7.88
CA GLY A 60 6.64 -24.38 8.22
C GLY A 60 5.25 -24.57 8.85
N ARG A 61 4.25 -23.83 8.38
CA ARG A 61 2.86 -23.87 8.86
C ARG A 61 1.96 -24.57 7.85
N GLU A 62 0.79 -25.03 8.31
CA GLU A 62 -0.26 -25.53 7.42
C GLU A 62 -0.84 -24.38 6.57
N VAL A 63 -1.09 -24.66 5.29
CA VAL A 63 -1.75 -23.72 4.37
C VAL A 63 -3.20 -23.55 4.78
N LYS A 64 -3.68 -22.31 4.75
CA LYS A 64 -5.08 -21.95 5.03
C LYS A 64 -5.68 -21.22 3.83
N PRO A 65 -6.99 -21.31 3.61
CA PRO A 65 -7.65 -20.45 2.62
C PRO A 65 -7.49 -18.97 3.02
N LEU A 66 -7.43 -18.08 2.03
CA LEU A 66 -7.48 -16.63 2.27
C LEU A 66 -8.65 -16.26 3.19
N ASN A 67 -8.40 -15.39 4.18
CA ASN A 67 -9.41 -14.94 5.12
C ASN A 67 -10.44 -14.03 4.43
N PRO A 68 -11.71 -14.46 4.27
CA PRO A 68 -12.72 -13.68 3.57
C PRO A 68 -13.06 -12.36 4.29
N ASP A 69 -12.82 -12.26 5.60
CA ASP A 69 -13.09 -11.05 6.38
C ASP A 69 -12.20 -9.87 5.96
N ASN A 70 -11.01 -10.15 5.40
CA ASN A 70 -10.11 -9.12 4.88
C ASN A 70 -10.42 -8.76 3.42
N GLY A 71 -11.31 -9.51 2.75
CA GLY A 71 -11.69 -9.33 1.36
C GLY A 71 -11.21 -10.45 0.45
N LEU A 72 -11.68 -10.40 -0.80
CA LEU A 72 -11.36 -11.38 -1.84
C LEU A 72 -10.11 -10.97 -2.62
N TYR A 73 -9.41 -11.97 -3.17
CA TYR A 73 -8.39 -11.74 -4.18
C TYR A 73 -9.02 -11.07 -5.42
N ARG A 74 -8.29 -10.12 -6.00
CA ARG A 74 -8.63 -9.47 -7.26
C ARG A 74 -7.41 -9.48 -8.17
N PRO A 75 -7.59 -9.66 -9.49
CA PRO A 75 -6.51 -9.51 -10.45
C PRO A 75 -5.84 -8.12 -10.37
N PRO A 76 -4.61 -7.97 -10.90
CA PRO A 76 -3.93 -6.68 -11.00
C PRO A 76 -4.78 -5.58 -11.65
N GLN A 77 -4.88 -4.44 -10.98
CA GLN A 77 -5.55 -3.24 -11.49
C GLN A 77 -4.80 -1.98 -11.04
N VAL A 78 -4.82 -0.93 -11.85
CA VAL A 78 -4.25 0.38 -11.49
C VAL A 78 -5.34 1.45 -11.47
N ALA A 79 -5.11 2.50 -10.67
CA ALA A 79 -6.02 3.63 -10.63
C ALA A 79 -5.99 4.41 -11.95
N PHE A 80 -7.17 4.82 -12.41
CA PHE A 80 -7.36 5.76 -13.52
C PHE A 80 -8.16 6.96 -13.00
N ILE A 81 -7.74 8.17 -13.37
CA ILE A 81 -8.43 9.41 -13.00
C ILE A 81 -9.04 10.00 -14.26
N ASP A 82 -10.36 10.22 -14.26
CA ASP A 82 -11.01 10.98 -15.32
C ASP A 82 -10.65 12.47 -15.18
N GLU A 83 -9.77 12.91 -16.07
CA GLU A 83 -9.22 14.26 -16.11
C GLU A 83 -10.28 15.32 -16.43
N ALA A 84 -11.36 14.96 -17.13
CA ALA A 84 -12.44 15.89 -17.46
C ALA A 84 -13.32 16.22 -16.23
N ILE A 85 -13.35 15.34 -15.23
CA ILE A 85 -14.14 15.51 -14.00
C ILE A 85 -13.25 15.99 -12.84
N CYS A 86 -11.95 15.69 -12.88
CA CYS A 86 -11.01 16.03 -11.81
C CYS A 86 -10.96 17.54 -11.52
N ILE A 87 -11.25 17.91 -10.27
CA ILE A 87 -11.23 19.31 -9.80
C ILE A 87 -9.91 19.74 -9.14
N GLY A 88 -8.89 18.87 -9.10
CA GLY A 88 -7.58 19.20 -8.51
C GLY A 88 -7.60 19.44 -6.99
N CYS A 89 -8.38 18.67 -6.22
CA CYS A 89 -8.58 18.85 -4.78
C CYS A 89 -7.44 18.30 -3.88
N MET A 90 -6.42 17.67 -4.47
CA MET A 90 -5.26 17.00 -3.87
C MET A 90 -5.50 15.81 -2.91
N LYS A 91 -6.73 15.54 -2.46
CA LYS A 91 -6.99 14.47 -1.48
C LYS A 91 -6.50 13.07 -1.89
N CYS A 92 -6.52 12.76 -3.19
CA CYS A 92 -6.01 11.48 -3.71
C CYS A 92 -4.47 11.39 -3.60
N ILE A 93 -3.75 12.50 -3.73
CA ILE A 93 -2.29 12.56 -3.57
C ILE A 93 -1.92 12.29 -2.11
N ASP A 94 -2.65 12.88 -1.16
CA ASP A 94 -2.36 12.77 0.28
C ASP A 94 -2.42 11.32 0.79
N VAL A 95 -3.27 10.49 0.18
CA VAL A 95 -3.48 9.08 0.58
C VAL A 95 -2.69 8.08 -0.25
N CYS A 96 -1.99 8.52 -1.31
CA CYS A 96 -1.27 7.62 -2.18
C CYS A 96 0.02 7.15 -1.48
N PRO A 97 0.13 5.88 -1.06
CA PRO A 97 1.25 5.43 -0.24
C PRO A 97 2.58 5.41 -1.00
N VAL A 98 2.51 5.38 -2.33
CA VAL A 98 3.66 5.22 -3.23
C VAL A 98 3.84 6.45 -4.13
N ASP A 99 3.21 7.59 -3.81
CA ASP A 99 3.32 8.84 -4.60
C ASP A 99 3.11 8.62 -6.12
N ALA A 100 2.16 7.76 -6.51
CA ALA A 100 1.86 7.43 -7.90
C ALA A 100 0.93 8.44 -8.59
N ILE A 101 0.37 9.39 -7.85
CA ILE A 101 -0.54 10.40 -8.38
C ILE A 101 0.19 11.73 -8.49
N VAL A 102 0.13 12.36 -9.67
CA VAL A 102 0.80 13.63 -9.95
C VAL A 102 -0.19 14.70 -10.37
N GLY A 103 0.13 15.94 -10.06
CA GLY A 103 -0.63 17.14 -10.42
C GLY A 103 -0.49 18.21 -9.32
N ALA A 104 -1.38 19.19 -9.29
CA ALA A 104 -1.30 20.31 -8.35
C ALA A 104 -2.67 20.86 -7.99
N THR A 105 -2.72 21.72 -6.98
CA THR A 105 -3.97 22.34 -6.54
C THR A 105 -4.66 23.05 -7.70
N LYS A 106 -5.96 22.77 -7.90
CA LYS A 106 -6.78 23.33 -8.99
C LYS A 106 -6.31 22.94 -10.40
N LEU A 107 -5.44 21.95 -10.53
CA LEU A 107 -5.03 21.35 -11.80
C LEU A 107 -5.41 19.86 -11.80
N MET A 108 -5.69 19.31 -12.99
CA MET A 108 -6.01 17.90 -13.14
C MET A 108 -4.87 17.03 -12.61
N HIS A 109 -5.23 15.94 -11.94
CA HIS A 109 -4.26 14.92 -11.55
C HIS A 109 -4.31 13.75 -12.53
N THR A 110 -3.22 13.01 -12.61
CA THR A 110 -3.13 11.76 -13.38
C THR A 110 -2.30 10.73 -12.61
N VAL A 111 -2.34 9.48 -13.04
CA VAL A 111 -1.69 8.35 -12.36
C VAL A 111 -0.49 7.87 -13.18
N ILE A 112 0.65 7.74 -12.52
CA ILE A 112 1.81 7.02 -13.07
C ILE A 112 1.57 5.53 -12.84
N ALA A 113 1.05 4.85 -13.86
CA ALA A 113 0.66 3.44 -13.78
C ALA A 113 1.82 2.53 -13.32
N GLU A 114 3.04 2.82 -13.75
CA GLU A 114 4.28 2.11 -13.37
C GLU A 114 4.59 2.15 -11.87
N TRP A 115 3.94 3.06 -11.12
CA TRP A 115 4.12 3.21 -9.67
C TRP A 115 2.89 2.80 -8.89
N CYS A 116 1.74 2.65 -9.55
CA CYS A 116 0.47 2.38 -8.90
C CYS A 116 0.40 0.92 -8.45
N THR A 117 0.15 0.69 -7.16
CA THR A 117 0.04 -0.67 -6.59
C THR A 117 -1.38 -1.23 -6.57
N GLY A 118 -2.36 -0.51 -7.12
CA GLY A 118 -3.77 -0.92 -7.06
C GLY A 118 -4.36 -0.92 -5.64
N CYS A 119 -3.82 -0.11 -4.71
CA CYS A 119 -4.22 -0.12 -3.30
C CYS A 119 -5.64 0.40 -3.00
N GLU A 120 -6.30 1.03 -3.97
CA GLU A 120 -7.66 1.62 -3.87
C GLU A 120 -7.81 2.80 -2.88
N LEU A 121 -6.77 3.17 -2.14
CA LEU A 121 -6.86 4.21 -1.09
C LEU A 121 -7.27 5.60 -1.61
N CYS A 122 -7.03 5.87 -2.89
CA CYS A 122 -7.38 7.14 -3.53
C CYS A 122 -8.87 7.28 -3.87
N ILE A 123 -9.63 6.18 -3.97
CA ILE A 123 -11.04 6.21 -4.39
C ILE A 123 -11.92 6.89 -3.32
N PRO A 124 -11.96 6.43 -2.05
CA PRO A 124 -12.87 7.01 -1.05
C PRO A 124 -12.73 8.52 -0.80
N PRO A 125 -11.53 9.14 -0.80
CA PRO A 125 -11.42 10.57 -0.55
C PRO A 125 -11.72 11.46 -1.75
N CYS A 126 -11.92 10.92 -2.96
CA CYS A 126 -12.26 11.72 -4.13
C CYS A 126 -13.68 12.29 -4.02
N PRO A 127 -13.87 13.63 -3.94
CA PRO A 127 -15.19 14.23 -3.70
C PRO A 127 -16.09 14.30 -4.93
N VAL A 128 -15.56 13.94 -6.10
CA VAL A 128 -16.25 13.96 -7.40
C VAL A 128 -16.27 12.59 -8.07
N ASP A 129 -15.89 11.54 -7.32
CA ASP A 129 -15.94 10.14 -7.74
C ASP A 129 -15.32 9.86 -9.12
N CYS A 130 -14.27 10.59 -9.49
CA CYS A 130 -13.64 10.50 -10.82
C CYS A 130 -12.53 9.44 -10.94
N ILE A 131 -12.44 8.49 -9.99
CA ILE A 131 -11.35 7.50 -9.95
C ILE A 131 -11.92 6.08 -10.10
N SER A 132 -11.44 5.35 -11.10
CA SER A 132 -11.73 3.92 -11.33
C SER A 132 -10.48 3.06 -11.18
N LEU A 133 -10.66 1.74 -11.13
CA LEU A 133 -9.58 0.77 -11.28
C LEU A 133 -9.71 0.08 -12.64
N GLU A 134 -8.64 0.17 -13.43
CA GLU A 134 -8.54 -0.48 -14.74
C GLU A 134 -7.65 -1.72 -14.66
N PRO A 135 -8.04 -2.84 -15.29
CA PRO A 135 -7.24 -4.06 -15.29
C PRO A 135 -5.93 -3.87 -16.04
N VAL A 136 -4.87 -4.49 -15.53
CA VAL A 136 -3.55 -4.55 -16.16
C VAL A 136 -3.01 -5.97 -16.10
N ASP A 137 -2.03 -6.28 -16.94
CA ASP A 137 -1.43 -7.62 -16.96
C ASP A 137 -0.61 -7.90 -15.69
N ALA A 138 0.05 -6.87 -15.14
CA ALA A 138 0.85 -6.97 -13.93
C ALA A 138 0.93 -5.64 -13.18
N LEU A 139 1.06 -5.72 -11.86
CA LEU A 139 1.44 -4.58 -11.02
C LEU A 139 2.96 -4.34 -11.10
N PRO A 140 3.44 -3.16 -10.65
CA PRO A 140 4.86 -2.90 -10.50
C PRO A 140 5.54 -3.95 -9.62
N ASP A 141 6.84 -4.12 -9.83
CA ASP A 141 7.67 -4.98 -9.00
C ASP A 141 7.51 -4.64 -7.49
N ALA A 142 7.49 -5.69 -6.65
CA ALA A 142 7.25 -5.54 -5.23
C ALA A 142 8.38 -4.76 -4.54
N ASP A 143 9.63 -4.92 -4.96
CA ASP A 143 10.76 -4.18 -4.41
C ASP A 143 10.67 -2.70 -4.78
N LEU A 144 10.33 -2.38 -6.04
CA LEU A 144 10.04 -1.00 -6.46
C LEU A 144 8.92 -0.38 -5.60
N SER A 145 7.82 -1.11 -5.40
CA SER A 145 6.67 -0.64 -4.62
C SER A 145 7.07 -0.36 -3.16
N ARG A 146 7.89 -1.24 -2.56
CA ARG A 146 8.42 -1.07 -1.21
C ARG A 146 9.35 0.15 -1.11
N ASP A 147 10.25 0.33 -2.06
CA ASP A 147 11.20 1.45 -2.08
C ASP A 147 10.47 2.80 -2.21
N ARG A 148 9.44 2.85 -3.06
CA ARG A 148 8.58 4.03 -3.20
C ARG A 148 7.81 4.34 -1.92
N PHE A 149 7.25 3.33 -1.26
CA PHE A 149 6.58 3.50 0.03
C PHE A 149 7.54 4.00 1.11
N ALA A 150 8.76 3.46 1.16
CA ALA A 150 9.80 3.91 2.08
C ALA A 150 10.17 5.37 1.83
N PHE A 151 10.35 5.77 0.57
CA PHE A 151 10.66 7.16 0.21
C PHE A 151 9.51 8.11 0.53
N HIS A 152 8.25 7.73 0.27
CA HIS A 152 7.07 8.49 0.65
C HIS A 152 7.04 8.75 2.17
N ASN A 153 7.23 7.70 2.97
CA ASN A 153 7.25 7.83 4.44
C ASN A 153 8.40 8.71 4.93
N PHE A 154 9.59 8.57 4.34
CA PHE A 154 10.73 9.44 4.64
C PHE A 154 10.40 10.91 4.36
N ARG A 155 9.79 11.21 3.21
CA ARG A 155 9.34 12.57 2.86
C ARG A 155 8.35 13.12 3.88
N LEU A 156 7.31 12.35 4.22
CA LEU A 156 6.31 12.76 5.21
C LEU A 156 6.91 12.99 6.59
N GLN A 157 7.84 12.14 7.03
CA GLN A 157 8.51 12.30 8.31
C GLN A 157 9.33 13.59 8.33
N ARG A 158 10.13 13.84 7.30
CA ARG A 158 10.90 15.10 7.17
C ARG A 158 9.99 16.31 7.23
N ASP A 159 8.90 16.32 6.47
CA ASP A 159 7.97 17.45 6.42
C ASP A 159 7.28 17.68 7.79
N ARG A 160 6.98 16.62 8.54
CA ARG A 160 6.46 16.70 9.92
C ARG A 160 7.50 17.27 10.88
N ASP A 161 8.73 16.80 10.82
CA ASP A 161 9.83 17.24 11.70
C ASP A 161 10.14 18.73 11.45
N GLU A 162 10.19 19.17 10.18
CA GLU A 162 10.37 20.58 9.82
C GLU A 162 9.24 21.46 10.35
N ARG A 163 7.98 20.99 10.24
CA ARG A 163 6.82 21.72 10.76
C ARG A 163 6.84 21.80 12.29
N ALA A 164 7.19 20.71 12.97
CA ALA A 164 7.33 20.67 14.43
C ALA A 164 8.44 21.63 14.90
N ALA A 165 9.59 21.64 14.23
CA ALA A 165 10.69 22.56 14.54
C ALA A 165 10.29 24.03 14.35
N LYS A 166 9.56 24.36 13.28
CA LYS A 166 9.02 25.72 13.08
C LYS A 166 8.07 26.11 14.20
N LEU A 167 7.14 25.24 14.60
CA LEU A 167 6.18 25.49 15.67
C LEU A 167 6.87 25.72 17.02
N ALA A 168 7.84 24.88 17.38
CA ALA A 168 8.61 25.02 18.62
C ALA A 168 9.43 26.32 18.67
N ALA A 169 9.77 26.93 17.53
CA ALA A 169 10.47 28.21 17.49
C ALA A 169 9.56 29.42 17.80
N TYR A 170 8.24 29.24 17.84
CA TYR A 170 7.25 30.26 18.22
C TYR A 170 6.78 30.16 19.67
N GLU A 171 7.21 29.12 20.41
CA GLU A 171 6.96 28.91 21.85
C GLU A 171 8.09 29.49 22.71
#